data_AF-A0AAC8TAT2-F1
#
_entry.id   AF-A0AAC8TAT2-F1
#
_cell.length_a   1.000
_cell.length_b   1.000
_cell.length_c   1.000
_cell.angle_alpha   90.00
_cell.angle_beta   90.00
_cell.angle_gamma   90.00
#
_symmetry.space_group_name_H-M   'P 1'
#
loop_
_entity.id
_entity.type
_entity.pdbx_description
1 polymer ?
#
loop_
_entity_poly.entity_id
_entity_poly.type
_entity_poly.pdbx_seq_one_letter_code
_entity_poly.pdbx_strand_id
1 'polypeptide(L)'
;MRIEHVALWAKDIERLRSFYETYFQASAGPRYVNERKQFTSYFLSFASGARLELMTVPHLVAANGDASAPPTGYAHLALSVGSQEAVDALAERFRRDGHPVLDGPRRTGDGYYECVVLDPEGNRLEITV
;
A
#
# COMPACT_ATOMS: atom_id res chain seq x y z
N MET A 1 -23.49 -3.59 2.52
CA MET A 1 -22.22 -4.26 2.86
C MET A 1 -21.11 -3.63 2.05
N ARG A 2 -19.91 -3.44 2.61
CA ARG A 2 -18.74 -2.83 1.95
C ARG A 2 -17.45 -3.33 2.60
N ILE A 3 -16.31 -3.19 1.92
CA ILE A 3 -15.00 -3.35 2.57
C ILE A 3 -14.85 -2.21 3.58
N GLU A 4 -14.61 -2.54 4.85
CA GLU A 4 -14.40 -1.53 5.89
C GLU A 4 -12.92 -1.14 5.96
N HIS A 5 -12.04 -2.15 6.00
CA HIS A 5 -10.60 -1.96 5.89
C HIS A 5 -9.92 -3.18 5.26
N VAL A 6 -8.67 -2.98 4.86
CA VAL A 6 -7.71 -4.05 4.58
C VAL A 6 -6.53 -3.89 5.55
N ALA A 7 -5.97 -4.99 6.04
CA ALA A 7 -4.88 -4.96 6.99
C ALA A 7 -3.56 -5.45 6.36
N LEU A 8 -2.46 -4.81 6.73
CA LEU A 8 -1.11 -5.06 6.22
C LEU A 8 -0.13 -5.21 7.39
N TRP A 9 0.58 -6.34 7.43
CA TRP A 9 1.70 -6.52 8.35
C TRP A 9 2.90 -5.68 7.90
N ALA A 10 3.44 -4.91 8.84
CA ALA A 10 4.56 -4.00 8.63
C ALA A 10 5.75 -4.39 9.51
N LYS A 11 6.93 -4.54 8.93
CA LYS A 11 8.19 -4.68 9.70
C LYS A 11 8.57 -3.34 10.33
N ASP A 12 8.40 -2.26 9.60
CA ASP A 12 8.58 -0.88 10.04
C ASP A 12 7.28 -0.10 9.81
N ILE A 13 6.42 -0.14 10.83
CA ILE A 13 5.10 0.48 10.79
C ILE A 13 5.17 2.00 10.61
N GLU A 14 6.22 2.66 11.11
CA GLU A 14 6.37 4.12 11.01
C GLU A 14 6.82 4.52 9.61
N ARG A 15 7.67 3.72 8.96
CA ARG A 15 8.07 3.92 7.58
C ARG A 15 6.90 3.75 6.62
N LEU A 16 6.09 2.69 6.79
CA LEU A 16 4.88 2.53 5.98
C LEU A 16 3.86 3.63 6.24
N ARG A 17 3.60 4.00 7.50
CA ARG A 17 2.72 5.14 7.83
C ARG A 17 3.15 6.39 7.06
N SER A 18 4.42 6.78 7.22
CA SER A 18 4.96 7.99 6.59
C SER A 18 4.85 7.93 5.06
N PHE A 19 5.04 6.77 4.45
CA PHE A 19 4.88 6.57 3.02
C PHE A 19 3.44 6.82 2.55
N TYR A 20 2.45 6.18 3.18
CA TYR A 20 1.05 6.34 2.78
C TYR A 20 0.53 7.76 3.05
N GLU A 21 0.99 8.42 4.13
CA GLU A 21 0.69 9.84 4.38
C GLU A 21 1.30 10.75 3.30
N THR A 22 2.53 10.48 2.87
CA THR A 22 3.30 11.32 1.93
C THR A 22 2.83 11.22 0.48
N TYR A 23 2.50 10.01 0.01
CA TYR A 23 2.22 9.76 -1.41
C TYR A 23 0.73 9.65 -1.71
N PHE A 24 -0.07 9.20 -0.75
CA PHE A 24 -1.50 8.96 -0.93
C PHE A 24 -2.39 9.85 -0.06
N GLN A 25 -1.78 10.84 0.62
CA GLN A 25 -2.47 11.78 1.50
C GLN A 25 -3.32 11.07 2.56
N ALA A 26 -2.91 9.86 2.95
CA ALA A 26 -3.59 9.14 4.01
C ALA A 26 -3.43 9.90 5.33
N SER A 27 -4.40 9.76 6.22
CA SER A 27 -4.33 10.33 7.57
C SER A 27 -4.29 9.19 8.59
N ALA A 28 -3.20 9.13 9.36
CA ALA A 28 -3.10 8.16 10.45
C ALA A 28 -3.97 8.58 11.64
N GLY A 29 -4.80 7.65 12.12
CA GLY A 29 -5.44 7.76 13.42
C GLY A 29 -4.44 7.58 14.58
N PRO A 30 -4.92 7.64 15.83
CA PRO A 30 -4.09 7.40 17.00
C PRO A 30 -3.42 6.03 16.96
N ARG A 31 -2.16 5.96 17.40
CA ARG A 31 -1.43 4.69 17.56
C ARG A 31 -2.14 3.83 18.60
N TYR A 32 -2.48 2.60 18.23
CA TYR A 32 -2.95 1.58 19.17
C TYR A 32 -1.80 0.67 19.59
N VAL A 33 -1.71 0.35 20.88
CA VAL A 33 -0.71 -0.58 21.43
C VAL A 33 -1.39 -1.56 22.39
N ASN A 34 -1.12 -2.84 22.21
CA ASN A 34 -1.47 -3.91 23.13
C ASN A 34 -0.19 -4.53 23.67
N GLU A 35 0.24 -4.10 24.87
CA GLU A 35 1.50 -4.54 25.49
C GLU A 35 1.56 -6.05 25.71
N ARG A 36 0.44 -6.66 26.14
CA ARG A 36 0.37 -8.10 26.42
C ARG A 36 0.59 -8.94 25.16
N LYS A 37 0.09 -8.49 24.01
CA LYS A 37 0.25 -9.18 22.71
C LYS A 37 1.43 -8.64 21.91
N GLN A 38 2.12 -7.61 22.44
CA GLN A 38 3.14 -6.85 21.74
C GLN A 38 2.69 -6.36 20.34
N PHE A 39 1.40 -6.04 20.20
CA PHE A 39 0.80 -5.62 18.95
C PHE A 39 0.72 -4.11 18.89
N THR A 40 1.08 -3.52 17.75
CA THR A 40 0.86 -2.10 17.45
C THR A 40 0.13 -1.96 16.13
N SER A 41 -0.83 -1.04 16.03
CA SER A 41 -1.43 -0.68 14.74
C SER A 41 -1.75 0.81 14.58
N TYR A 42 -1.91 1.21 13.32
CA TYR A 42 -2.53 2.45 12.89
C TYR A 42 -3.64 2.14 11.89
N PHE A 43 -4.76 2.84 11.98
CA PHE A 43 -5.70 2.95 10.87
C PHE A 43 -5.36 4.20 10.06
N LEU A 44 -5.08 4.02 8.78
CA LEU A 44 -4.92 5.09 7.80
C LEU A 44 -6.23 5.28 7.05
N SER A 45 -6.73 6.51 7.05
CA SER A 45 -7.94 6.88 6.32
C SER A 45 -7.56 7.66 5.06
N PHE A 46 -8.19 7.33 3.94
CA PHE A 46 -8.10 8.10 2.69
C PHE A 46 -9.24 9.12 2.61
N ALA A 47 -9.34 9.84 1.48
CA ALA A 47 -10.41 10.82 1.26
C ALA A 47 -11.82 10.22 1.44
N SER A 48 -12.00 8.94 1.09
CA SER A 48 -13.22 8.19 1.36
C SER A 48 -12.98 6.67 1.26
N GLY A 49 -14.00 5.87 1.59
CA GLY A 49 -13.99 4.43 1.33
C GLY A 49 -13.37 3.60 2.45
N ALA A 50 -12.67 2.52 2.07
CA ALA A 50 -12.02 1.61 3.00
C ALA A 50 -10.78 2.24 3.64
N ARG A 51 -10.42 1.78 4.83
CA ARG A 51 -9.19 2.18 5.55
C ARG A 51 -8.08 1.15 5.35
N LEU A 52 -6.83 1.55 5.53
CA LEU A 52 -5.69 0.65 5.59
C LEU A 52 -5.25 0.51 7.06
N GLU A 53 -5.34 -0.70 7.62
CA GLU A 53 -4.75 -0.98 8.93
C GLU A 53 -3.30 -1.43 8.74
N LEU A 54 -2.34 -0.62 9.19
CA LEU A 54 -0.97 -1.05 9.34
C LEU A 54 -0.81 -1.70 10.71
N MET A 55 -0.25 -2.90 10.77
CA MET A 55 -0.10 -3.65 12.01
C MET A 55 1.29 -4.26 12.13
N THR A 56 1.80 -4.40 13.36
CA THR A 56 3.10 -5.00 13.61
C THR A 56 3.15 -5.74 14.95
N VAL A 57 3.99 -6.77 15.01
CA VAL A 57 4.36 -7.54 16.21
C VAL A 57 5.87 -7.83 16.17
N PRO A 58 6.53 -8.04 17.31
CA PRO A 58 7.88 -8.58 17.34
C PRO A 58 7.96 -9.89 16.55
N HIS A 59 9.04 -10.05 15.79
CA HIS A 59 9.37 -11.29 15.06
C HIS A 59 8.44 -11.65 13.89
N LEU A 60 7.88 -10.65 13.19
CA LEU A 60 7.28 -10.90 11.88
C LEU A 60 8.26 -11.61 10.95
N VAL A 61 7.86 -12.78 10.47
CA VAL A 61 8.60 -13.54 9.45
C VAL A 61 8.10 -13.09 8.08
N ALA A 62 9.01 -12.97 7.11
CA ALA A 62 8.59 -12.73 5.73
C ALA A 62 7.67 -13.87 5.27
N ALA A 63 6.69 -13.56 4.42
CA ALA A 63 5.90 -14.61 3.78
C ALA A 63 6.86 -15.52 2.98
N ASN A 64 6.98 -16.77 3.40
CA ASN A 64 7.76 -17.78 2.68
C ASN A 64 6.97 -18.18 1.42
N GLY A 65 7.12 -17.42 0.35
CA GLY A 65 6.66 -17.80 -0.98
C GLY A 65 7.82 -18.36 -1.79
N ASP A 66 7.59 -19.46 -2.50
CA ASP A 66 8.46 -19.87 -3.59
C ASP A 66 8.43 -18.75 -4.65
N ALA A 67 9.58 -18.11 -4.90
CA ALA A 67 9.69 -17.00 -5.83
C ALA A 67 9.37 -17.39 -7.30
N SER A 68 9.23 -18.69 -7.59
CA SER A 68 8.93 -19.21 -8.93
C SER A 68 7.44 -19.17 -9.31
N ALA A 69 6.52 -18.96 -8.35
CA ALA A 69 5.09 -18.92 -8.63
C ALA A 69 4.35 -17.87 -7.77
N PRO A 70 3.33 -17.18 -8.31
CA PRO A 70 2.50 -16.29 -7.51
C PRO A 70 1.73 -17.09 -6.44
N PRO A 71 1.74 -16.67 -5.16
CA PRO A 71 1.00 -17.36 -4.11
C PRO A 71 -0.50 -17.11 -4.25
N THR A 72 -1.33 -18.02 -3.74
CA THR A 72 -2.76 -17.77 -3.56
C THR A 72 -2.98 -16.82 -2.38
N GLY A 73 -3.93 -15.88 -2.51
CA GLY A 73 -4.24 -14.90 -1.46
C GLY A 73 -4.39 -13.47 -2.00
N TYR A 74 -4.20 -12.47 -1.13
CA TYR A 74 -4.17 -11.06 -1.54
C TYR A 74 -2.94 -10.79 -2.43
N ALA A 75 -3.17 -10.24 -3.62
CA ALA A 75 -2.12 -10.02 -4.62
C ALA A 75 -1.51 -8.61 -4.54
N HIS A 76 -2.36 -7.59 -4.42
CA HIS A 76 -1.99 -6.17 -4.38
C HIS A 76 -3.14 -5.34 -3.78
N LEU A 77 -2.91 -4.04 -3.59
CA LEU A 77 -3.95 -3.04 -3.37
C LEU A 77 -3.98 -2.04 -4.52
N ALA A 78 -5.15 -1.61 -4.94
CA ALA A 78 -5.32 -0.54 -5.93
C ALA A 78 -5.80 0.76 -5.24
N LEU A 79 -5.17 1.87 -5.58
CA LEU A 79 -5.48 3.21 -5.06
C LEU A 79 -5.79 4.15 -6.23
N SER A 80 -7.02 4.65 -6.26
CA SER A 80 -7.47 5.62 -7.26
C SER A 80 -7.01 7.04 -6.88
N VAL A 81 -6.45 7.76 -7.84
CA VAL A 81 -5.93 9.13 -7.68
C VAL A 81 -6.69 10.17 -8.52
N GLY A 82 -7.75 9.75 -9.22
CA GLY A 82 -8.78 10.61 -9.81
C GLY A 82 -8.56 10.98 -11.27
N SER A 83 -7.34 10.92 -11.80
CA SER A 83 -7.07 11.23 -13.22
C SER A 83 -5.80 10.54 -13.75
N GLN A 84 -5.68 10.43 -15.09
CA GLN A 84 -4.49 9.85 -15.73
C GLN A 84 -3.25 10.71 -15.44
N GLU A 85 -3.41 12.02 -15.42
CA GLU A 85 -2.34 12.97 -15.12
C GLU A 85 -1.84 12.81 -13.68
N ALA A 86 -2.73 12.50 -12.74
CA ALA A 86 -2.36 12.20 -11.37
C ALA A 86 -1.59 10.86 -11.25
N VAL A 87 -1.98 9.85 -12.04
CA VAL A 87 -1.22 8.58 -12.15
C VAL A 87 0.19 8.85 -12.69
N ASP A 88 0.31 9.61 -13.79
CA ASP A 88 1.59 9.97 -14.39
C ASP A 88 2.50 10.74 -13.43
N ALA A 89 1.95 11.80 -12.81
CA ALA A 89 2.70 12.65 -11.90
C ALA A 89 3.20 11.87 -10.67
N LEU A 90 2.36 10.97 -10.14
CA LEU A 90 2.74 10.17 -8.98
C LEU A 90 3.77 9.10 -9.35
N ALA A 91 3.67 8.47 -10.53
CA ALA A 91 4.66 7.53 -11.04
C ALA A 91 6.05 8.19 -11.21
N GLU A 92 6.10 9.38 -11.80
CA GLU A 92 7.35 10.15 -11.93
C GLU A 92 7.93 10.56 -10.57
N ARG A 93 7.06 10.96 -9.64
CA ARG A 93 7.47 11.24 -8.27
C ARG A 93 8.09 10.01 -7.61
N PHE A 94 7.50 8.83 -7.76
CA PHE A 94 8.08 7.59 -7.23
C PHE A 94 9.46 7.29 -7.81
N ARG A 95 9.64 7.42 -9.13
CA ARG A 95 10.96 7.24 -9.78
C ARG A 95 12.01 8.18 -9.21
N ARG A 96 11.68 9.47 -9.11
CA ARG A 96 12.58 10.51 -8.59
C ARG A 96 12.94 10.27 -7.12
N ASP A 97 11.96 9.88 -6.31
CA ASP A 97 12.13 9.68 -4.87
C ASP A 97 12.74 8.27 -4.56
N GLY A 98 13.07 7.48 -5.59
CA GLY A 98 13.82 6.22 -5.48
C GLY A 98 12.97 4.97 -5.20
N HIS A 99 11.65 5.05 -5.36
CA HIS A 99 10.74 3.92 -5.19
C HIS A 99 10.63 3.09 -6.48
N PRO A 100 10.56 1.75 -6.40
CA PRO A 100 10.43 0.91 -7.59
C PRO A 100 9.08 1.12 -8.31
N VAL A 101 9.15 1.45 -9.59
CA VAL A 101 8.02 1.40 -10.52
C VAL A 101 8.19 0.14 -11.37
N LEU A 102 7.38 -0.88 -11.10
CA LEU A 102 7.46 -2.18 -11.77
C LEU A 102 6.92 -2.12 -13.19
N ASP A 103 5.84 -1.35 -13.39
CA ASP A 103 5.24 -1.11 -14.68
C ASP A 103 4.71 0.33 -14.74
N GLY A 104 5.02 1.03 -15.82
CA GLY A 104 4.72 2.46 -15.96
C GLY A 104 3.23 2.73 -16.23
N PRO A 105 2.83 4.01 -16.24
CA PRO A 105 1.50 4.43 -16.64
C PRO A 105 1.14 3.89 -18.03
N ARG A 106 0.06 3.12 -18.10
CA ARG A 106 -0.42 2.50 -19.34
C ARG A 106 -1.91 2.17 -19.23
N ARG A 107 -2.53 1.90 -20.37
CA ARG A 107 -3.87 1.31 -20.41
C ARG A 107 -3.78 -0.22 -20.44
N THR A 108 -4.49 -0.88 -19.53
CA THR A 108 -4.54 -2.34 -19.44
C THR A 108 -5.57 -2.95 -20.41
N GLY A 109 -5.50 -4.27 -20.60
CA GLY A 109 -6.44 -4.98 -21.48
C GLY A 109 -7.89 -4.99 -20.99
N ASP A 110 -8.11 -4.80 -19.70
CA ASP A 110 -9.43 -4.68 -19.06
C ASP A 110 -9.88 -3.21 -18.87
N GLY A 111 -9.09 -2.24 -19.34
CA GLY A 111 -9.53 -0.86 -19.54
C GLY A 111 -9.15 0.14 -18.46
N TYR A 112 -8.38 -0.24 -17.45
CA TYR A 112 -7.81 0.68 -16.47
C TYR A 112 -6.67 1.50 -17.09
N TYR A 113 -6.50 2.72 -16.61
CA TYR A 113 -5.26 3.46 -16.80
C TYR A 113 -4.53 3.47 -15.47
N GLU A 114 -3.37 2.84 -15.42
CA GLU A 114 -2.68 2.56 -14.16
C GLU A 114 -1.17 2.53 -14.30
N CYS A 115 -0.47 2.58 -13.16
CA CYS A 115 0.90 2.10 -13.02
C CYS A 115 1.04 1.17 -11.81
N VAL A 116 2.11 0.38 -11.76
CA VAL A 116 2.38 -0.55 -10.67
C VAL A 116 3.68 -0.16 -9.96
N VAL A 117 3.60 0.05 -8.65
CA VAL A 117 4.75 0.42 -7.81
C VAL A 117 4.91 -0.51 -6.61
N LEU A 118 6.05 -0.42 -5.94
CA LEU A 118 6.27 -1.05 -4.64
C LEU A 118 6.31 -0.03 -3.52
N ASP A 119 5.61 -0.34 -2.43
CA ASP A 119 5.80 0.38 -1.17
C ASP A 119 7.19 0.05 -0.55
N PRO A 120 7.60 0.72 0.54
CA PRO A 120 8.92 0.54 1.14
C PRO A 120 9.25 -0.88 1.62
N GLU A 121 8.25 -1.75 1.77
CA GLU A 121 8.42 -3.14 2.18
C GLU A 121 8.16 -4.14 1.04
N GLY A 122 7.97 -3.65 -0.18
CA GLY A 122 7.81 -4.48 -1.38
C GLY A 122 6.38 -4.94 -1.63
N ASN A 123 5.38 -4.33 -0.98
CA ASN A 123 3.98 -4.62 -1.29
C ASN A 123 3.60 -3.93 -2.61
N ARG A 124 2.89 -4.65 -3.49
CA ARG A 124 2.46 -4.14 -4.78
C ARG A 124 1.26 -3.21 -4.63
N LEU A 125 1.38 -2.04 -5.24
CA LEU A 125 0.31 -1.06 -5.35
C LEU A 125 0.03 -0.77 -6.83
N GLU A 126 -1.22 -0.90 -7.23
CA GLU A 126 -1.73 -0.34 -8.47
C GLU A 126 -2.22 1.09 -8.20
N ILE A 127 -1.78 2.04 -9.00
CA ILE A 127 -2.21 3.44 -8.93
C ILE A 127 -3.06 3.69 -10.15
N THR A 128 -4.34 3.99 -9.95
CA THR A 128 -5.33 4.05 -11.03
C THR A 128 -6.12 5.34 -11.01
N VAL A 129 -7.00 5.53 -11.99
CA VAL A 129 -7.91 6.69 -12.08
C VAL A 129 -9.02 6.59 -11.06
#